data_AF-A0A7U9NIG1-F1
#
_entry.id   AF-A0A7U9NIG1-F1
#
_cell.length_a   1.000
_cell.length_b   1.000
_cell.length_c   1.000
_cell.angle_alpha   90.00
_cell.angle_beta   90.00
_cell.angle_gamma   90.00
#
_symmetry.space_group_name_H-M   'P 1'
#
loop_
_entity.id
_entity.type
_entity.pdbx_description
1 polymer ?
#
loop_
_entity_poly.entity_id
_entity_poly.type
_entity_poly.pdbx_seq_one_letter_code
_entity_poly.pdbx_strand_id
1 'polypeptide(L)' 'MPASKAQQKAVSKYMKQNYDEIKVRVKKGRKAEIKSHADAIGESVNNFIGRAIDETMNRDNQTAPAPKPDKE' A
#
# COMPACT_ATOMS: atom_id res chain seq x y z
N MET A 1 -2.94 -5.88 -32.31
CA MET A 1 -1.67 -5.15 -32.51
C MET A 1 -0.92 -5.13 -31.18
N PRO A 2 0.29 -5.70 -31.06
CA PRO A 2 1.04 -5.61 -29.81
C PRO A 2 1.49 -4.16 -29.62
N ALA A 3 1.29 -3.59 -28.44
CA ALA A 3 1.77 -2.25 -28.11
C ALA A 3 3.27 -2.17 -28.46
N SER A 4 3.63 -1.20 -29.30
CA SER A 4 5.00 -1.02 -29.79
C SER A 4 5.97 -0.96 -28.60
N LYS A 5 7.19 -1.48 -28.74
CA LYS A 5 8.24 -1.40 -27.72
C LYS A 5 8.44 0.03 -27.19
N ALA A 6 8.16 1.04 -28.01
CA ALA A 6 8.18 2.45 -27.62
C ALA A 6 7.05 2.83 -26.64
N GLN A 7 5.83 2.33 -26.85
CA GLN A 7 4.70 2.55 -25.95
C GLN A 7 4.93 1.87 -24.60
N GLN A 8 5.49 0.66 -24.59
CA GLN A 8 5.83 -0.05 -23.35
C GLN A 8 6.84 0.75 -22.51
N LYS A 9 7.89 1.31 -23.12
CA LYS A 9 8.87 2.16 -22.43
C LYS A 9 8.25 3.44 -21.86
N ALA A 10 7.37 4.10 -22.61
CA ALA A 10 6.69 5.31 -22.16
C ALA A 10 5.78 5.02 -20.95
N VAL A 11 5.00 3.93 -20.99
CA VAL A 11 4.15 3.49 -19.88
C VAL A 11 4.99 3.16 -18.65
N SER A 12 6.07 2.40 -18.79
CA SER A 12 6.97 2.09 -17.67
C SER A 12 7.63 3.32 -17.06
N LYS A 13 7.99 4.31 -17.88
CA LYS A 13 8.59 5.57 -17.39
C LYS A 13 7.58 6.38 -16.59
N TYR A 14 6.36 6.51 -17.09
CA TYR A 14 5.27 7.20 -16.40
C TYR A 14 4.92 6.51 -15.07
N MET A 15 4.80 5.18 -15.08
CA MET A 15 4.52 4.40 -13.86
C MET A 15 5.60 4.62 -12.79
N LYS A 16 6.89 4.55 -13.17
CA LYS A 16 8.00 4.77 -12.23
C LYS A 16 8.12 6.20 -11.70
N GLN A 17 7.72 7.21 -12.48
CA GLN A 17 7.84 8.61 -12.05
C GLN A 17 6.68 9.07 -11.20
N ASN A 18 5.48 8.51 -11.41
CA ASN A 18 4.26 8.97 -10.75
C ASN A 18 3.76 8.05 -9.64
N TYR A 19 4.23 6.81 -9.55
CA TYR A 19 3.72 5.83 -8.60
C TYR A 19 4.85 5.08 -7.90
N ASP A 20 4.80 5.05 -6.57
CA ASP A 20 5.58 4.12 -5.77
C ASP A 20 4.84 2.78 -5.66
N GLU A 21 5.40 1.73 -6.26
CA GLU A 21 4.82 0.39 -6.20
C GLU A 21 5.22 -0.35 -4.92
N ILE A 22 4.25 -0.64 -4.05
CA ILE A 22 4.46 -1.47 -2.86
C ILE A 22 4.11 -2.93 -3.18
N LYS A 23 5.14 -3.79 -3.25
CA LYS A 23 4.95 -5.24 -3.42
C LYS A 23 4.74 -5.91 -2.06
N VAL A 24 3.48 -6.14 -1.69
CA VAL A 24 3.11 -6.85 -0.47
C VAL A 24 3.02 -8.36 -0.71
N ARG A 25 3.77 -9.15 0.05
CA ARG A 25 3.65 -10.61 0.08
C ARG A 25 2.74 -11.02 1.24
N VAL A 26 1.60 -11.62 0.93
CA VAL A 26 0.70 -12.23 1.92
C VAL A 26 0.65 -13.74 1.72
N LYS A 27 0.36 -14.48 2.79
CA LYS A 27 0.12 -15.93 2.71
C LYS A 27 -1.05 -16.22 1.76
N LYS A 28 -1.07 -17.41 1.15
CA LYS A 28 -2.20 -17.87 0.33
C LYS A 28 -3.49 -17.86 1.19
N GLY A 29 -4.61 -17.43 0.61
CA GLY A 29 -5.88 -17.21 1.31
C GLY A 29 -6.08 -15.78 1.80
N ARG A 30 -5.06 -15.17 2.41
CA ARG A 30 -5.15 -13.82 2.99
C ARG A 30 -5.51 -12.71 2.01
N LYS A 31 -5.11 -12.84 0.74
CA LYS A 31 -5.53 -11.89 -0.31
C LYS A 31 -7.05 -11.89 -0.51
N ALA A 32 -7.70 -13.05 -0.42
CA ALA A 32 -9.14 -13.16 -0.59
C ALA A 32 -9.89 -12.53 0.60
N GLU A 33 -9.37 -12.70 1.82
CA GLU A 33 -9.91 -12.04 3.01
C GLU A 33 -9.82 -10.52 2.90
N ILE A 34 -8.64 -9.99 2.52
CA ILE A 34 -8.45 -8.54 2.32
C ILE A 34 -9.39 -8.02 1.24
N LYS A 35 -9.53 -8.77 0.13
CA LYS A 35 -10.44 -8.39 -0.95
C LYS A 35 -11.89 -8.36 -0.48
N SER A 36 -12.35 -9.41 0.20
CA SER A 36 -13.71 -9.48 0.73
C SER A 36 -14.02 -8.36 1.73
N HIS A 37 -13.04 -7.96 2.54
CA HIS A 37 -13.18 -6.86 3.48
C HIS A 37 -13.27 -5.51 2.76
N ALA A 38 -12.41 -5.29 1.75
CA ALA A 38 -12.47 -4.07 0.93
C ALA A 38 -13.79 -3.98 0.16
N ASP A 39 -14.23 -5.08 -0.46
CA ASP A 39 -15.51 -5.19 -1.18
C ASP A 39 -16.70 -4.90 -0.25
N ALA A 40 -16.68 -5.38 1.00
CA ALA A 40 -17.74 -5.12 1.99
C ALA A 40 -17.85 -3.63 2.36
N ILE A 41 -16.76 -2.88 2.27
CA ILE A 41 -16.71 -1.43 2.54
C ILE A 41 -16.96 -0.63 1.26
N GLY A 42 -17.00 -1.29 0.08
CA GLY A 42 -17.14 -0.63 -1.21
C GLY A 42 -15.86 0.04 -1.71
N GLU A 43 -14.70 -0.37 -1.20
CA GLU A 43 -13.39 0.18 -1.56
C GLU A 43 -12.54 -0.84 -2.34
N SER A 44 -11.60 -0.34 -3.15
CA SER A 44 -10.61 -1.23 -3.78
C SER A 44 -9.61 -1.76 -2.73
N VAL A 45 -9.05 -2.94 -2.97
CA VAL A 45 -7.99 -3.51 -2.14
C VAL A 45 -6.82 -2.52 -1.98
N ASN A 46 -6.49 -1.76 -3.02
CA ASN A 46 -5.41 -0.77 -2.97
C ASN A 46 -5.75 0.39 -2.02
N ASN A 47 -6.96 0.94 -2.11
CA ASN A 47 -7.41 2.01 -1.22
C ASN A 47 -7.48 1.52 0.23
N PHE A 48 -7.99 0.31 0.44
CA PHE A 48 -8.04 -0.30 1.77
C PHE A 48 -6.63 -0.45 2.38
N ILE A 49 -5.66 -0.92 1.60
CA ILE A 49 -4.27 -1.05 2.07
C ILE A 49 -3.68 0.34 2.38
N GLY A 50 -3.88 1.33 1.51
CA GLY A 50 -3.41 2.70 1.75
C GLY A 50 -4.00 3.28 3.04
N ARG A 51 -5.32 3.23 3.19
CA ARG A 51 -6.03 3.69 4.39
C ARG A 51 -5.53 2.98 5.65
N ALA A 52 -5.32 1.66 5.60
CA ALA A 52 -4.83 0.90 6.74
C ALA A 52 -3.39 1.32 7.13
N ILE A 53 -2.54 1.62 6.15
CA ILE A 53 -1.19 2.15 6.41
C ILE A 53 -1.27 3.52 7.06
N ASP A 54 -2.03 4.46 6.50
CA ASP A 54 -2.18 5.82 7.04
C ASP A 54 -2.79 5.81 8.44
N GLU A 55 -3.82 5.01 8.66
CA GLU A 55 -4.46 4.86 9.97
C GLU A 55 -3.49 4.28 11.01
N THR A 56 -2.68 3.29 10.63
CA THR A 56 -1.68 2.69 11.52
C THR A 56 -0.54 3.67 11.81
N MET A 57 -0.03 4.37 10.80
CA MET A 57 1.01 5.40 11.00
C MET A 57 0.51 6.54 11.90
N ASN A 58 -0.73 7.00 11.70
CA ASN A 58 -1.33 8.01 12.55
C ASN A 58 -1.49 7.49 13.98
N ARG A 59 -1.99 6.26 14.17
CA ARG A 59 -2.10 5.63 15.49
C ARG A 59 -0.74 5.52 16.18
N ASP A 60 0.29 5.07 15.48
CA ASP A 60 1.64 4.93 16.03
C ASP A 60 2.24 6.30 16.42
N ASN A 61 2.01 7.34 15.62
CA ASN A 61 2.42 8.71 15.96
C ASN A 61 1.67 9.27 17.18
N GLN A 62 0.39 8.92 17.35
CA GLN A 62 -0.42 9.32 18.51
C GLN A 62 -0.10 8.49 19.76
N THR A 63 0.38 7.26 19.57
CA THR A 63 0.71 6.31 20.65
C THR A 63 2.21 6.26 20.92
N ALA A 64 3.01 7.14 20.30
CA ALA A 64 4.43 7.27 20.60
C ALA A 64 4.56 7.46 22.12
N PRO A 65 5.11 6.46 22.85
CA PRO A 65 5.38 6.66 24.25
C PRO A 65 6.36 7.82 24.32
N ALA A 66 6.08 8.77 25.23
CA ALA A 66 7.05 9.81 25.59
C ALA A 66 8.44 9.17 25.66
N PRO A 67 9.48 9.82 25.08
CA PRO A 67 10.81 9.26 25.05
C PRO A 67 11.14 8.80 26.46
N LYS A 68 11.38 7.49 26.63
CA LYS A 68 11.86 6.96 27.90
C LYS A 68 13.06 7.83 28.25
N PRO A 69 13.10 8.48 29.43
CA PRO A 69 14.28 9.21 29.82
C PRO A 69 15.39 8.17 29.85
N ASP A 70 16.32 8.28 28.90
CA ASP A 70 17.53 7.49 28.86
C ASP A 70 18.17 7.62 30.25
N LYS A 71 18.07 6.54 31.03
CA LYS A 71 18.84 6.38 32.25
C LYS A 71 20.15 5.72 31.85
N GLU A 72 21.19 6.50 32.09
CA GLU A 72 22.59 6.13 32.40
C GLU A 72 23.55 5.93 31.23
#